data_AF-A0A150FVT4-F1
#
_entry.id   AF-A0A150FVT4-F1
#
_cell.length_a   1.000
_cell.length_b   1.000
_cell.length_c   1.000
_cell.angle_alpha   90.00
_cell.angle_beta   90.00
_cell.angle_gamma   90.00
#
_symmetry.space_group_name_H-M   'P 1'
#
loop_
_entity.id
_entity.type
_entity.pdbx_description
1 polymer ?
#
loop_
_entity_poly.entity_id
_entity_poly.type
_entity_poly.pdbx_seq_one_letter_code
_entity_poly.pdbx_strand_id
1 'polypeptide(L)'
;MLALLGLAVALAAALNGPGAAGVHAREPMALAVVECRTGAELAAAIADADVGTALIPNDISMTAEDWAPHASPVRLERNLTVLGAREEVGSWPALDLGYVKAKVVLCAGCALNFSRVVLVRSRGAPPVQPGDDRRCAGRVLRMHRRGGGGGGGDCAAAIV
;
A
#
# COMPACT_ATOMS: atom_id res chain seq x y z
N MET A 1 17.47 25.44 -55.37
CA MET A 1 16.33 24.58 -55.04
C MET A 1 16.45 24.16 -53.58
N LEU A 2 15.46 24.55 -52.76
CA LEU A 2 15.11 24.09 -51.40
C LEU A 2 16.17 24.26 -50.28
N ALA A 3 16.06 25.25 -49.39
CA ALA A 3 15.14 25.40 -48.24
C ALA A 3 15.55 24.52 -47.03
N LEU A 4 16.17 25.07 -45.97
CA LEU A 4 15.56 25.74 -44.80
C LEU A 4 14.63 24.84 -43.97
N LEU A 5 15.12 24.35 -42.83
CA LEU A 5 14.39 23.94 -41.61
C LEU A 5 15.46 23.55 -40.58
N GLY A 6 15.56 24.09 -39.37
CA GLY A 6 14.64 24.91 -38.59
C GLY A 6 15.05 24.71 -37.13
N LEU A 7 16.14 25.38 -36.73
CA LEU A 7 16.63 25.42 -35.35
C LEU A 7 15.71 26.35 -34.55
N ALA A 8 14.81 25.80 -33.74
CA ALA A 8 13.99 26.56 -32.82
C ALA A 8 14.18 26.03 -31.39
N VAL A 9 15.29 26.44 -30.78
CA VAL A 9 15.45 26.43 -29.33
C VAL A 9 14.64 27.62 -28.80
N ALA A 10 13.37 27.40 -28.48
CA ALA A 10 12.54 28.38 -27.80
C ALA A 10 12.58 28.11 -26.30
N LEU A 11 13.42 28.92 -25.66
CA LEU A 11 13.56 29.13 -24.23
C LEU A 11 12.21 29.52 -23.61
N ALA A 12 11.51 28.58 -22.98
CA ALA A 12 10.34 28.86 -22.15
C ALA A 12 10.76 28.95 -20.68
N ALA A 13 11.45 30.03 -20.33
CA ALA A 13 11.67 30.44 -18.95
C ALA A 13 10.81 31.69 -18.68
N ALA A 14 10.24 31.72 -17.47
CA ALA A 14 9.41 32.78 -16.90
C ALA A 14 7.92 32.71 -17.27
N LEU A 15 7.14 32.13 -16.34
CA LEU A 15 6.11 32.83 -15.55
C LEU A 15 5.25 31.77 -14.81
N ASN A 16 5.82 31.06 -13.84
CA ASN A 16 5.02 30.30 -12.86
C ASN A 16 4.90 31.15 -11.59
N GLY A 17 3.74 31.79 -11.43
CA GLY A 17 3.43 32.64 -10.28
C GLY A 17 3.26 31.83 -8.97
N PRO A 18 3.50 32.47 -7.81
CA PRO A 18 3.16 31.89 -6.51
C PRO A 18 1.67 32.16 -6.25
N GLY A 19 0.82 31.25 -6.70
CA GLY A 19 -0.63 31.42 -6.65
C GLY A 19 -1.34 30.22 -6.08
N ALA A 20 -1.68 30.31 -4.79
CA ALA A 20 -2.69 29.53 -4.08
C ALA A 20 -2.49 28.02 -3.98
N ALA A 21 -2.45 27.56 -2.74
CA ALA A 21 -2.77 26.20 -2.34
C ALA A 21 -4.15 25.81 -2.88
N GLY A 22 -4.16 25.32 -4.12
CA GLY A 22 -5.24 24.51 -4.63
C GLY A 22 -5.21 23.22 -3.84
N VAL A 23 -6.06 23.15 -2.81
CA VAL A 23 -6.58 21.87 -2.33
C VAL A 23 -7.39 21.32 -3.50
N HIS A 24 -6.68 20.73 -4.46
CA HIS A 24 -7.28 19.81 -5.39
C HIS A 24 -7.85 18.73 -4.48
N ALA A 25 -9.17 18.78 -4.27
CA ALA A 25 -9.95 17.62 -3.94
C ALA A 25 -9.61 16.63 -5.05
N ARG A 26 -8.54 15.85 -4.82
CA ARG A 26 -8.01 14.85 -5.72
C ARG A 26 -9.20 13.95 -5.96
N GLU A 27 -9.76 14.00 -7.16
CA GLU A 27 -10.82 13.07 -7.55
C GLU A 27 -10.36 11.70 -7.08
N PRO A 28 -11.21 10.94 -6.37
CA PRO A 28 -10.84 9.62 -5.91
C PRO A 28 -10.55 8.82 -7.17
N MET A 29 -9.26 8.69 -7.52
CA MET A 29 -8.85 7.80 -8.59
C MET A 29 -9.41 6.45 -8.18
N ALA A 30 -10.38 5.99 -8.95
CA ALA A 30 -11.08 4.75 -8.68
C ALA A 30 -10.06 3.64 -8.87
N LEU A 31 -9.33 3.32 -7.80
CA LEU A 31 -8.31 2.30 -7.82
C LEU A 31 -8.94 0.97 -8.19
N ALA A 32 -8.23 0.19 -9.00
CA ALA A 32 -8.72 -1.09 -9.49
C ALA A 32 -8.91 -2.09 -8.34
N VAL A 33 -9.89 -2.96 -8.54
CA VAL A 33 -10.10 -4.16 -7.71
C VAL A 33 -9.59 -5.35 -8.51
N VAL A 34 -8.67 -6.11 -7.94
CA VAL A 34 -8.06 -7.29 -8.58
C VAL A 34 -8.31 -8.51 -7.71
N GLU A 35 -8.74 -9.60 -8.32
CA GLU A 35 -8.86 -10.91 -7.65
C GLU A 35 -7.49 -11.61 -7.67
N CYS A 36 -7.02 -12.03 -6.49
CA CYS A 36 -5.76 -12.74 -6.31
C CYS A 36 -6.06 -14.12 -5.77
N ARG A 37 -5.62 -15.17 -6.46
CA ARG A 37 -5.77 -16.59 -6.08
C ARG A 37 -4.46 -17.21 -5.62
N THR A 38 -3.33 -16.57 -5.91
CA THR A 38 -1.98 -17.04 -5.58
C THR A 38 -1.13 -15.98 -4.87
N GLY A 39 -0.03 -16.40 -4.23
CA GLY A 39 0.92 -15.50 -3.58
C GLY A 39 1.58 -14.52 -4.56
N ALA A 40 1.97 -15.02 -5.74
CA ALA A 40 2.55 -14.21 -6.81
C ALA A 40 1.57 -13.14 -7.33
N GLU A 41 0.29 -13.48 -7.52
CA GLU A 41 -0.74 -12.51 -7.93
C GLU A 41 -0.95 -11.43 -6.87
N LEU A 42 -0.93 -11.80 -5.59
CA LEU A 42 -1.02 -10.85 -4.49
C LEU A 42 0.23 -9.94 -4.43
N ALA A 43 1.42 -10.48 -4.63
CA ALA A 43 2.65 -9.69 -4.71
C ALA A 43 2.62 -8.70 -5.89
N ALA A 44 2.11 -9.13 -7.04
CA ALA A 44 1.91 -8.27 -8.21
C ALA A 44 0.90 -7.16 -7.93
N ALA A 45 -0.24 -7.48 -7.30
CA ALA A 45 -1.24 -6.48 -6.89
C ALA A 45 -0.68 -5.46 -5.89
N ILE A 46 0.23 -5.88 -5.00
CA ILE A 46 0.94 -4.98 -4.08
C ILE A 46 1.93 -4.07 -4.83
N ALA A 47 2.61 -4.59 -5.86
CA ALA A 47 3.53 -3.82 -6.68
C ALA A 47 2.83 -2.86 -7.66
N ASP A 48 1.60 -3.15 -8.07
CA ASP A 48 0.83 -2.36 -9.04
C ASP A 48 0.22 -1.09 -8.43
N ALA A 49 0.68 0.09 -8.87
CA ALA A 49 0.27 1.38 -8.35
C ALA A 49 -1.22 1.72 -8.58
N ASP A 50 -1.88 1.06 -9.53
CA ASP A 50 -3.29 1.34 -9.87
C ASP A 50 -4.27 0.48 -9.05
N VAL A 51 -3.77 -0.52 -8.32
CA VAL A 51 -4.60 -1.42 -7.51
C VAL A 51 -4.80 -0.85 -6.11
N GLY A 52 -6.06 -0.76 -5.69
CA GLY A 52 -6.46 -0.28 -4.36
C GLY A 52 -7.11 -1.35 -3.51
N THR A 53 -7.68 -2.38 -4.12
CA THR A 53 -8.23 -3.53 -3.41
C THR A 53 -7.78 -4.84 -4.05
N ALA A 54 -7.15 -5.71 -3.26
CA ALA A 54 -6.83 -7.08 -3.63
C ALA A 54 -7.85 -8.02 -2.97
N LEU A 55 -8.68 -8.68 -3.79
CA LEU A 55 -9.73 -9.59 -3.34
C LEU A 55 -9.18 -11.03 -3.28
N ILE A 56 -9.30 -11.68 -2.13
CA ILE A 56 -8.82 -13.05 -1.90
C ILE A 56 -10.01 -14.00 -1.76
N PRO A 57 -10.26 -14.91 -2.74
CA PRO A 57 -11.40 -15.84 -2.68
C PRO A 57 -11.09 -17.15 -1.94
N ASN A 58 -9.81 -17.53 -1.86
CA ASN A 58 -9.32 -18.76 -1.24
C ASN A 58 -8.09 -18.49 -0.38
N ASP A 59 -7.69 -19.48 0.42
CA ASP A 59 -6.47 -19.37 1.22
C ASP A 59 -5.25 -19.16 0.32
N ILE A 60 -4.34 -18.28 0.75
CA ILE A 60 -3.12 -17.93 0.03
C ILE A 60 -1.94 -18.05 0.98
N SER A 61 -0.89 -18.72 0.49
CA SER A 61 0.42 -18.71 1.12
C SER A 61 1.40 -17.90 0.29
N MET A 62 2.07 -16.95 0.91
CA MET A 62 3.15 -16.17 0.30
C MET A 62 4.50 -16.77 0.69
N THR A 63 5.38 -16.88 -0.30
CA THR A 63 6.76 -17.33 -0.19
C THR A 63 7.72 -16.21 -0.57
N ALA A 64 9.02 -16.41 -0.43
CA ALA A 64 10.00 -15.39 -0.83
C ALA A 64 10.11 -15.28 -2.36
N GLU A 65 9.85 -16.38 -3.06
CA GLU A 65 9.92 -16.57 -4.50
C GLU A 65 8.82 -15.81 -5.24
N ASP A 66 7.64 -15.68 -4.63
CA ASP A 66 6.53 -14.88 -5.18
C ASP A 66 6.91 -13.41 -5.40
N TRP A 67 7.92 -12.92 -4.68
CA TRP A 67 8.44 -11.54 -4.81
C TRP A 67 9.58 -11.40 -5.81
N ALA A 68 10.12 -12.50 -6.35
CA ALA A 68 11.28 -12.48 -7.24
C ALA A 68 11.12 -11.57 -8.48
N PRO A 69 9.92 -11.44 -9.10
CA PRO A 69 9.73 -10.55 -10.24
C PRO A 69 9.76 -9.05 -9.88
N HIS A 70 9.69 -8.69 -8.59
CA HIS A 70 9.51 -7.32 -8.14
C HIS A 70 10.76 -6.79 -7.43
N ALA A 71 11.02 -5.49 -7.57
CA ALA A 71 12.07 -4.83 -6.82
C ALA A 71 11.75 -4.88 -5.31
N SER A 72 12.67 -5.42 -4.51
CA SER A 72 12.51 -5.54 -3.06
C SER A 72 13.35 -4.47 -2.34
N PRO A 73 12.79 -3.67 -1.43
CA PRO A 73 11.37 -3.66 -1.04
C PRO A 73 10.48 -2.94 -2.06
N VAL A 74 9.25 -3.45 -2.22
CA VAL A 74 8.17 -2.79 -2.95
C VAL A 74 7.71 -1.58 -2.13
N ARG A 75 7.71 -0.38 -2.73
CA ARG A 75 7.23 0.84 -2.09
C ARG A 75 5.73 0.99 -2.31
N LEU A 76 4.96 1.00 -1.23
CA LEU A 76 3.52 1.23 -1.28
C LEU A 76 3.24 2.73 -1.09
N GLU A 77 2.94 3.40 -2.20
CA GLU A 77 2.66 4.85 -2.27
C GLU A 77 1.15 5.18 -2.27
N ARG A 78 0.34 4.20 -1.89
CA ARG A 78 -1.12 4.28 -1.92
C ARG A 78 -1.74 3.49 -0.78
N ASN A 79 -3.02 3.71 -0.57
CA ASN A 79 -3.81 2.87 0.31
C ASN A 79 -4.19 1.59 -0.43
N LEU A 80 -3.82 0.45 0.13
CA LEU A 80 -4.18 -0.87 -0.39
C LEU A 80 -4.99 -1.62 0.66
N THR A 81 -6.09 -2.21 0.24
CA THR A 81 -6.90 -3.10 1.08
C THR A 81 -6.85 -4.51 0.55
N VAL A 82 -6.37 -5.44 1.38
CA VAL A 82 -6.49 -6.87 1.13
C VAL A 82 -7.80 -7.34 1.76
N LEU A 83 -8.73 -7.78 0.93
CA LEU A 83 -10.11 -8.09 1.30
C LEU A 83 -10.44 -9.55 1.02
N GLY A 84 -10.91 -10.29 2.03
CA GLY A 84 -11.46 -11.62 1.81
C GLY A 84 -12.83 -11.55 1.13
N ALA A 85 -13.06 -12.44 0.15
CA ALA A 85 -14.29 -12.44 -0.65
C ALA A 85 -15.55 -12.84 0.15
N ARG A 86 -15.39 -13.54 1.28
CA ARG A 86 -16.49 -14.11 2.07
C ARG A 86 -16.86 -13.20 3.24
N GLU A 87 -18.15 -13.02 3.47
CA GLU A 87 -18.63 -12.15 4.55
C GLU A 87 -18.64 -12.87 5.91
N GLU A 88 -18.96 -14.16 5.93
CA GLU A 88 -19.10 -14.96 7.14
C GLU A 88 -17.73 -15.23 7.79
N VAL A 89 -17.59 -14.83 9.06
CA VAL A 89 -16.33 -14.89 9.83
C VAL A 89 -15.73 -16.29 9.88
N GLY A 90 -16.55 -17.34 10.00
CA GLY A 90 -16.10 -18.73 10.01
C GLY A 90 -15.55 -19.24 8.68
N SER A 91 -15.68 -18.44 7.62
CA SER A 91 -15.28 -18.79 6.25
C SER A 91 -14.24 -17.84 5.67
N TRP A 92 -13.71 -16.90 6.45
CA TRP A 92 -12.68 -15.97 5.96
C TRP A 92 -11.42 -16.71 5.51
N PRO A 93 -10.84 -16.37 4.35
CA PRO A 93 -9.64 -17.04 3.86
C PRO A 93 -8.44 -16.77 4.76
N ALA A 94 -7.60 -17.78 4.92
CA ALA A 94 -6.31 -17.68 5.57
C ALA A 94 -5.28 -17.07 4.61
N LEU A 95 -4.71 -15.95 5.00
CA LEU A 95 -3.57 -15.33 4.33
C LEU A 95 -2.31 -15.60 5.16
N ASP A 96 -1.49 -16.49 4.65
CA ASP A 96 -0.23 -16.87 5.25
C ASP A 96 0.92 -16.06 4.65
N LEU A 97 1.55 -15.21 5.47
CA LEU A 97 2.61 -14.30 5.05
C LEU A 97 4.00 -14.93 5.09
N GLY A 98 4.13 -16.22 5.46
CA GLY A 98 5.38 -16.98 5.40
C GLY A 98 6.53 -16.42 6.24
N TYR A 99 6.27 -15.49 7.17
CA TYR A 99 7.30 -14.69 7.85
C TYR A 99 8.29 -13.97 6.91
N VAL A 100 7.87 -13.68 5.67
CA VAL A 100 8.73 -13.02 4.70
C VAL A 100 8.99 -11.59 5.16
N LYS A 101 10.27 -11.21 5.24
CA LYS A 101 10.68 -9.94 5.83
C LYS A 101 10.95 -8.84 4.82
N ALA A 102 10.67 -7.60 5.21
CA ALA A 102 11.09 -6.38 4.51
C ALA A 102 10.76 -6.37 3.01
N LYS A 103 9.63 -6.97 2.62
CA LYS A 103 9.17 -7.01 1.23
C LYS A 103 8.40 -5.78 0.81
N VAL A 104 7.70 -5.16 1.75
CA VAL A 104 6.87 -3.98 1.51
C VAL A 104 7.31 -2.87 2.44
N VAL A 105 7.52 -1.67 1.89
CA VAL A 105 7.76 -0.45 2.66
C VAL A 105 6.60 0.51 2.38
N LEU A 106 5.94 0.99 3.43
CA LEU A 106 4.88 1.98 3.29
C LEU A 106 5.47 3.39 3.19
N CYS A 107 4.99 4.18 2.23
CA CYS A 107 5.28 5.59 2.17
C CYS A 107 4.41 6.39 3.16
N ALA A 108 4.83 7.63 3.45
CA ALA A 108 4.13 8.48 4.41
C ALA A 108 2.68 8.73 3.98
N GLY A 109 1.74 8.53 4.91
CA GLY A 109 0.30 8.71 4.66
C GLY A 109 -0.39 7.55 3.92
N CYS A 110 0.33 6.45 3.65
CA CYS A 110 -0.23 5.26 3.01
C CYS A 110 -0.53 4.17 4.04
N ALA A 111 -1.60 3.41 3.81
CA ALA A 111 -2.02 2.32 4.69
C ALA A 111 -2.19 1.01 3.91
N LEU A 112 -1.71 -0.08 4.51
CA LEU A 112 -2.02 -1.45 4.09
C LEU A 112 -3.03 -2.06 5.07
N ASN A 113 -4.26 -2.28 4.59
CA ASN A 113 -5.36 -2.76 5.40
C ASN A 113 -5.66 -4.23 5.08
N PHE A 114 -6.01 -5.00 6.10
CA PHE A 114 -6.47 -6.37 5.97
C PHE A 114 -7.89 -6.45 6.52
N SER A 115 -8.83 -6.89 5.70
CA SER A 115 -10.25 -6.99 6.06
C SER A 115 -10.80 -8.33 5.63
N ARG A 116 -11.60 -8.97 6.49
CA ARG A 116 -12.21 -10.28 6.24
C ARG A 116 -11.21 -11.39 5.87
N VAL A 117 -9.98 -11.30 6.40
CA VAL A 117 -8.92 -12.31 6.20
C VAL A 117 -8.35 -12.72 7.54
N VAL A 118 -7.94 -13.98 7.66
CA VAL A 118 -7.23 -14.49 8.84
C VAL A 118 -5.74 -14.47 8.53
N LEU A 119 -4.97 -13.64 9.24
CA LEU A 119 -3.53 -13.56 9.05
C LEU A 119 -2.84 -14.71 9.79
N VAL A 120 -2.06 -15.50 9.06
CA VAL A 120 -1.27 -16.62 9.57
C VAL A 120 0.21 -16.34 9.35
N ARG A 121 1.07 -16.79 10.27
CA ARG A 121 2.53 -16.58 10.24
C ARG A 121 2.91 -15.11 9.92
N SER A 122 2.12 -14.18 10.46
CA SER A 122 2.39 -12.76 10.42
C SER A 122 3.30 -12.38 11.58
N ARG A 123 4.24 -11.47 11.34
CA ARG A 123 4.95 -10.82 12.44
C ARG A 123 4.11 -9.63 12.87
N GLY A 124 3.58 -9.69 14.09
CA GLY A 124 3.22 -8.49 14.82
C GLY A 124 4.52 -7.80 15.22
N ALA A 125 5.04 -6.91 14.38
CA ALA A 125 6.08 -6.00 14.83
C ALA A 125 5.47 -5.18 15.99
N PRO A 126 6.17 -5.01 17.13
CA PRO A 126 5.72 -4.06 18.12
C PRO A 126 5.56 -2.70 17.42
N PRO A 127 4.48 -1.96 17.70
CA PRO A 127 4.31 -0.62 17.17
C PRO A 127 5.54 0.20 17.56
N VAL A 128 6.35 0.54 16.56
CA VAL A 128 7.50 1.48 16.56
C VAL A 128 8.10 1.76 17.94
N GLN A 129 9.31 1.26 18.22
CA GLN A 129 10.09 1.82 19.33
C GLN A 129 10.41 3.29 18.99
N PRO A 130 10.04 4.26 19.83
CA PRO A 130 10.35 5.66 19.60
C PRO A 130 11.85 5.88 19.81
N GLY A 131 12.62 5.75 18.73
CA GLY A 131 14.06 6.00 18.69
C GLY A 131 14.50 6.27 17.25
N ASP A 132 14.65 7.56 16.94
CA ASP A 132 15.38 8.11 15.79
C ASP A 132 14.91 7.81 14.35
N ASP A 133 13.72 8.30 13.97
CA ASP A 133 13.66 9.04 12.69
C ASP A 133 12.52 10.09 12.66
N ARG A 134 12.89 11.34 12.35
CA ARG A 134 12.07 12.55 12.47
C ARG A 134 11.23 12.85 11.21
N ARG A 135 10.89 11.86 10.38
CA ARG A 135 10.23 12.12 9.09
C ARG A 135 9.16 11.10 8.66
N CYS A 136 8.19 10.80 9.51
CA CYS A 136 6.94 10.15 9.06
C CYS A 136 5.74 10.63 9.90
N ALA A 137 5.26 11.85 9.63
CA ALA A 137 3.99 12.32 10.17
C ALA A 137 2.84 11.90 9.23
N GLY A 138 2.19 10.79 9.55
CA GLY A 138 1.01 10.31 8.80
C GLY A 138 0.36 9.10 9.47
N ARG A 139 -0.43 9.35 10.53
CA ARG A 139 -1.47 8.43 11.06
C ARG A 139 -2.53 8.19 9.98
N VAL A 140 -3.21 7.04 9.87
CA VAL A 140 -4.21 6.49 10.82
C VAL A 140 -4.31 4.96 10.62
N LEU A 141 -4.10 4.20 11.72
CA LEU A 141 -4.55 2.82 11.84
C LEU A 141 -5.90 2.85 12.57
N ARG A 142 -7.01 2.53 11.90
CA ARG A 142 -8.31 2.36 12.56
C ARG A 142 -8.67 0.88 12.56
N MET A 143 -8.02 0.12 13.44
CA MET A 143 -8.41 -1.25 13.71
C MET A 143 -9.64 -1.21 14.63
N HIS A 144 -10.84 -1.40 14.08
CA HIS A 144 -12.06 -1.54 14.87
C HIS A 144 -12.02 -2.90 15.59
N ARG A 145 -11.34 -2.96 16.74
CA ARG A 145 -11.50 -4.04 17.73
C ARG A 145 -12.66 -3.66 18.63
N ARG A 146 -13.86 -4.16 18.35
CA ARG A 146 -15.01 -4.04 19.26
C ARG A 146 -14.79 -5.01 20.42
N GLY A 147 -14.32 -4.49 21.56
CA GLY A 147 -14.23 -5.29 22.80
C GLY A 147 -13.28 -4.73 23.85
N GLY A 148 -13.78 -3.77 24.63
CA GLY A 148 -13.52 -3.55 26.07
C GLY A 148 -12.10 -3.53 26.63
N GLY A 149 -11.70 -2.38 27.17
CA GLY A 149 -10.70 -2.29 28.25
C GLY A 149 -9.59 -1.29 27.96
N GLY A 150 -9.56 -0.21 28.74
CA GLY A 150 -8.74 0.98 28.51
C GLY A 150 -7.23 0.81 28.59
N GLY A 151 -6.53 1.76 27.96
CA GLY A 151 -5.08 1.93 28.07
C GLY A 151 -4.48 2.52 26.78
N GLY A 152 -4.44 3.85 26.68
CA GLY A 152 -4.05 4.59 25.48
C GLY A 152 -2.57 4.47 25.09
N GLY A 153 -2.31 4.62 23.78
CA GLY A 153 -0.97 4.71 23.20
C GLY A 153 -0.93 4.32 21.72
N ASP A 154 -1.55 5.12 20.84
CA ASP A 154 -1.65 4.89 19.39
C ASP A 154 -0.45 5.44 18.60
N CYS A 155 0.30 4.56 17.92
CA CYS A 155 1.01 4.76 16.63
C CYS A 155 1.58 3.41 16.14
N ALA A 156 1.08 2.85 15.03
CA ALA A 156 1.32 1.46 14.62
C ALA A 156 2.37 1.29 13.50
N ALA A 157 3.17 0.22 13.58
CA ALA A 157 4.13 -0.21 12.56
C ALA A 157 3.52 -1.27 11.63
N ALA A 158 3.85 -1.15 10.34
CA ALA A 158 3.47 -2.06 9.26
C ALA A 158 4.22 -3.40 9.35
N ILE A 159 3.68 -4.40 8.67
CA ILE A 159 4.23 -5.76 8.57
C ILE A 159 5.69 -5.69 8.07
N VAL A 160 6.63 -6.11 8.92
CA VAL A 160 8.08 -6.24 8.67
C VAL A 160 8.49 -7.70 8.59
#